data_AF-A0A937LWN2-F1
#
_entry.id   AF-A0A937LWN2-F1
#
_cell.length_a   1.000
_cell.length_b   1.000
_cell.length_c   1.000
_cell.angle_alpha   90.00
_cell.angle_beta   90.00
_cell.angle_gamma   90.00
#
_symmetry.space_group_name_H-M   'P 1'
#
loop_
_entity.id
_entity.type
_entity.pdbx_description
1 polymer ?
#
loop_
_entity_poly.entity_id
_entity_poly.type
_entity_poly.pdbx_seq_one_letter_code
_entity_poly.pdbx_strand_id
1 'polypeptide(L)'
;MTNTSLDKKEKNKAVIFLILSGLFLGSITLLNILGTSKFIDYSFEFLGYDIPFVIAIGVLPYPITFLCTDLISELYGKQRANWVVWMGLVLNLWVLFFVWIAGALDPPP
;
A
#
# COMPACT_ATOMS: atom_id res chain seq x y z
N MET A 1 -1.60 -40.82 -4.49
CA MET A 1 -0.56 -39.82 -4.85
C MET A 1 -1.14 -38.46 -5.29
N THR A 2 -2.46 -38.27 -5.29
CA THR A 2 -3.16 -37.06 -5.75
C THR A 2 -3.32 -35.96 -4.67
N ASN A 3 -3.17 -36.27 -3.38
CA ASN A 3 -3.35 -35.28 -2.31
C ASN A 3 -2.15 -34.31 -2.17
N THR A 4 -0.93 -34.76 -2.48
CA THR A 4 0.28 -33.94 -2.33
C THR A 4 0.37 -32.81 -3.35
N SER A 5 -0.10 -33.03 -4.58
CA SER A 5 -0.09 -32.01 -5.64
C SER A 5 -1.19 -30.97 -5.46
N LEU A 6 -2.36 -31.37 -4.94
CA LEU A 6 -3.46 -30.46 -4.60
C LEU A 6 -3.12 -29.60 -3.38
N ASP A 7 -2.55 -30.18 -2.32
CA ASP A 7 -2.08 -29.44 -1.12
C ASP A 7 -1.02 -28.40 -1.50
N LYS A 8 -0.08 -28.76 -2.38
CA LYS A 8 0.96 -27.84 -2.85
C LYS A 8 0.40 -26.67 -3.67
N LYS A 9 -0.62 -26.90 -4.49
CA LYS A 9 -1.27 -25.87 -5.31
C LYS A 9 -2.05 -24.88 -4.44
N GLU A 10 -2.75 -25.37 -3.41
CA GLU A 10 -3.47 -24.53 -2.44
C GLU A 10 -2.52 -23.71 -1.57
N LYS A 11 -1.39 -24.28 -1.12
CA LYS A 11 -0.34 -23.54 -0.40
C LYS A 11 0.26 -22.40 -1.22
N ASN A 12 0.58 -22.64 -2.50
CA ASN A 12 1.13 -21.59 -3.37
C ASN A 12 0.14 -20.44 -3.54
N LYS A 13 -1.16 -20.73 -3.69
CA LYS A 13 -2.19 -19.69 -3.73
C LYS A 13 -2.25 -18.92 -2.41
N ALA A 14 -2.19 -19.58 -1.26
CA ALA A 14 -2.20 -18.88 0.03
C ALA A 14 -0.99 -17.95 0.19
N VAL A 15 0.21 -18.37 -0.26
CA VAL A 15 1.43 -17.53 -0.24
C VAL A 15 1.29 -16.33 -1.16
N ILE A 16 0.81 -16.52 -2.39
CA ILE A 16 0.58 -15.41 -3.34
C ILE A 16 -0.43 -14.41 -2.75
N PHE A 17 -1.52 -14.89 -2.14
CA PHE A 17 -2.49 -14.03 -1.47
C PHE A 17 -1.86 -13.22 -0.33
N LEU A 18 -0.99 -13.85 0.47
CA LEU A 18 -0.30 -13.21 1.58
C LEU A 18 0.66 -12.13 1.07
N ILE A 19 1.41 -12.41 0.00
CA ILE A 19 2.33 -11.46 -0.63
C ILE A 19 1.57 -10.26 -1.20
N LEU A 20 0.49 -10.49 -1.96
CA LEU A 20 -0.31 -9.41 -2.54
C LEU A 20 -0.99 -8.56 -1.46
N SER A 21 -1.54 -9.19 -0.42
CA SER A 21 -2.16 -8.48 0.70
C SER A 21 -1.13 -7.68 1.49
N GLY A 22 0.05 -8.24 1.74
CA GLY A 22 1.16 -7.55 2.40
C GLY A 22 1.67 -6.37 1.57
N LEU A 23 1.79 -6.53 0.24
CA LEU A 23 2.18 -5.45 -0.66
C LEU A 23 1.13 -4.32 -0.67
N PHE A 24 -0.15 -4.66 -0.69
CA PHE A 24 -1.26 -3.70 -0.62
C PHE A 24 -1.25 -2.90 0.71
N LEU A 25 -1.21 -3.60 1.84
CA LEU A 25 -1.19 -2.97 3.18
C LEU A 25 0.08 -2.14 3.38
N GLY A 26 1.22 -2.65 2.90
CA GLY A 26 2.50 -1.95 2.90
C GLY A 26 2.44 -0.66 2.09
N SER A 27 1.91 -0.69 0.87
CA SER A 27 1.72 0.48 0.00
C SER A 27 0.82 1.55 0.63
N ILE A 28 -0.28 1.16 1.29
CA ILE A 28 -1.16 2.11 2.00
C ILE A 28 -0.45 2.74 3.21
N THR A 29 0.35 1.96 3.94
CA THR A 29 1.11 2.48 5.10
C THR A 29 2.24 3.42 4.65
N LEU A 30 2.95 3.05 3.59
CA LEU A 30 3.96 3.89 2.93
C LEU A 30 3.34 5.19 2.39
N LEU A 31 2.12 5.15 1.85
CA LEU A 31 1.39 6.34 1.45
C LEU A 31 1.19 7.32 2.62
N ASN A 32 0.74 6.82 3.78
CA ASN A 32 0.55 7.66 4.97
C ASN A 32 1.87 8.28 5.47
N ILE A 33 2.97 7.51 5.45
CA ILE A 33 4.29 7.98 5.91
C ILE A 33 4.93 8.95 4.90
N LEU A 34 4.99 8.56 3.63
CA LEU A 34 5.64 9.35 2.56
C LEU A 34 4.83 10.59 2.20
N GLY A 35 3.50 10.51 2.25
CA GLY A 35 2.61 11.67 2.08
C GLY A 35 2.85 12.76 3.13
N THR A 36 3.39 12.40 4.30
CA THR A 36 3.70 13.35 5.38
C THR A 36 5.16 13.83 5.35
N SER A 37 6.09 13.03 4.82
CA SER A 37 7.54 13.20 5.07
C SER A 37 8.43 13.47 3.86
N LYS A 38 8.00 13.22 2.62
CA LYS A 38 8.86 13.40 1.43
C LYS A 38 8.06 13.95 0.24
N PHE A 39 8.00 15.27 0.16
CA PHE A 39 7.95 15.96 -1.13
C PHE A 39 9.36 15.86 -1.72
N ILE A 40 9.56 15.02 -2.74
CA ILE A 40 10.81 15.08 -3.48
C ILE A 40 10.60 16.11 -4.59
N ASP A 41 11.21 17.27 -4.42
CA ASP A 41 11.40 18.24 -5.50
C ASP A 41 12.41 17.68 -6.50
N TYR A 42 11.94 16.80 -7.40
CA TYR A 42 12.65 16.53 -8.65
C TYR A 42 12.37 17.68 -9.62
N SER A 43 12.82 18.89 -9.27
CA SER A 43 12.92 19.98 -10.24
C SER A 43 13.97 19.56 -11.27
N PHE A 44 13.50 19.11 -12.42
CA PHE A 44 14.35 18.71 -13.54
C PHE A 44 14.37 19.85 -14.55
N GLU A 45 15.56 20.41 -14.81
CA GLU A 45 15.75 21.41 -15.85
C GLU A 45 15.71 20.69 -17.21
N PHE A 46 14.58 20.81 -17.93
CA PHE A 46 14.49 20.33 -19.31
C PHE A 46 14.24 21.54 -20.21
N LEU A 47 15.26 21.87 -21.02
CA LEU A 47 15.18 22.91 -22.05
C LEU A 47 14.90 24.34 -21.52
N GLY A 48 15.45 24.71 -20.36
CA GLY A 48 15.35 26.07 -19.80
C GLY A 48 14.00 26.42 -19.17
N TYR A 49 13.13 25.43 -18.97
CA TYR A 49 11.91 25.56 -18.19
C TYR A 49 12.05 24.70 -16.92
N ASP A 50 11.97 25.34 -15.75
CA ASP A 50 11.77 24.65 -14.48
C ASP A 50 10.37 24.05 -14.49
N ILE A 51 10.28 22.75 -14.75
CA ILE A 51 9.04 22.00 -14.59
C ILE A 51 9.06 21.46 -13.15
N PRO A 52 8.34 22.07 -12.20
CA PRO A 52 8.24 21.53 -10.85
C PRO A 52 7.49 20.20 -10.93
N PHE A 53 8.23 19.10 -11.02
CA PHE A 53 7.67 17.76 -11.00
C PHE A 53 7.44 17.35 -9.55
N VAL A 54 6.58 18.10 -8.86
CA VAL A 54 6.07 17.75 -7.53
C VAL A 54 5.05 16.63 -7.72
N ILE A 55 5.52 15.47 -8.18
CA ILE A 55 4.75 14.26 -7.99
C ILE A 55 4.92 13.90 -6.53
N ALA A 56 3.84 14.06 -5.77
CA ALA A 56 3.74 13.42 -4.47
C ALA A 56 4.06 11.93 -4.71
N ILE A 57 5.20 11.47 -4.19
CA ILE A 57 5.63 10.07 -4.37
C ILE A 57 4.56 9.09 -3.88
N GLY A 58 3.64 9.55 -3.02
CA GLY A 58 2.41 8.85 -2.66
C GLY A 58 1.47 8.49 -3.83
N VAL A 59 1.56 9.12 -5.00
CA VAL A 59 0.74 8.76 -6.17
C VAL A 59 1.21 7.44 -6.80
N LEU A 60 2.51 7.12 -6.74
CA LEU A 60 3.10 5.89 -7.30
C LEU A 60 2.59 4.59 -6.65
N PRO A 61 2.37 4.54 -5.32
CA PRO A 61 1.67 3.45 -4.66
C PRO A 61 0.27 3.19 -5.22
N TYR A 62 -0.45 4.20 -5.71
CA TYR A 62 -1.87 4.04 -6.08
C TYR A 62 -2.10 3.04 -7.23
N PRO A 63 -1.37 3.09 -8.37
CA PRO A 63 -1.41 2.03 -9.39
C PRO A 63 -1.06 0.63 -8.85
N ILE A 64 -0.10 0.54 -7.93
CA ILE A 64 0.29 -0.74 -7.31
C ILE A 64 -0.85 -1.29 -6.47
N THR A 65 -1.47 -0.44 -5.64
CA THR A 65 -2.59 -0.77 -4.77
C THR A 65 -3.81 -1.21 -5.61
N PHE A 66 -4.08 -0.54 -6.73
CA PHE A 66 -5.12 -0.94 -7.69
C PHE A 66 -4.83 -2.30 -8.31
N LEU A 67 -3.62 -2.51 -8.84
CA LEU A 67 -3.18 -3.78 -9.43
C LEU A 67 -3.28 -4.95 -8.43
N CYS A 68 -2.83 -4.74 -7.18
CA CYS A 68 -2.95 -5.75 -6.13
C CYS A 68 -4.41 -6.09 -5.83
N THR A 69 -5.28 -5.09 -5.72
CA THR A 69 -6.70 -5.31 -5.44
C THR A 69 -7.39 -6.05 -6.59
N ASP A 70 -7.07 -5.68 -7.83
CA ASP A 70 -7.59 -6.28 -9.05
C ASP A 70 -7.21 -7.77 -9.14
N LEU A 71 -5.91 -8.10 -9.02
CA LEU A 71 -5.41 -9.47 -8.97
C LEU A 71 -5.98 -10.29 -7.81
N ILE A 72 -6.14 -9.70 -6.61
CA ILE A 72 -6.75 -10.41 -5.48
C ILE A 72 -8.21 -10.75 -5.81
N SER A 73 -8.95 -9.80 -6.40
CA SER A 73 -10.35 -10.00 -6.74
C SER A 73 -10.56 -11.05 -7.84
N GLU A 74 -9.65 -11.12 -8.81
CA GLU A 74 -9.68 -12.08 -9.91
C GLU A 74 -9.25 -13.49 -9.47
N LEU A 75 -8.15 -13.59 -8.71
CA LEU A 75 -7.58 -14.89 -8.29
C LEU A 75 -8.30 -15.52 -7.08
N TYR A 76 -8.81 -14.72 -6.15
CA TYR A 76 -9.35 -15.18 -4.86
C TYR A 76 -10.81 -14.81 -4.64
N GLY A 77 -11.40 -14.06 -5.57
CA GLY A 77 -12.78 -13.62 -5.52
C GLY A 77 -13.01 -12.32 -4.76
N LYS A 78 -14.04 -11.60 -5.19
CA LYS A 78 -14.46 -10.28 -4.69
C LYS A 78 -14.63 -10.18 -3.17
N GLN A 79 -15.12 -11.23 -2.49
CA GLN A 79 -15.32 -11.18 -1.04
C GLN A 79 -14.00 -11.03 -0.29
N ARG A 80 -12.97 -11.80 -0.67
CA ARG A 80 -11.66 -11.76 -0.01
C ARG A 80 -10.93 -10.45 -0.31
N ALA A 81 -11.06 -9.93 -1.54
CA ALA A 81 -10.54 -8.61 -1.88
C ALA A 81 -11.16 -7.50 -0.99
N ASN A 82 -12.49 -7.52 -0.78
CA ASN A 82 -13.14 -6.58 0.11
C ASN A 82 -12.61 -6.65 1.55
N TRP A 83 -12.34 -7.84 2.08
CA TRP A 83 -11.74 -7.98 3.41
C TRP A 83 -10.36 -7.34 3.50
N VAL A 84 -9.52 -7.51 2.47
CA VAL A 84 -8.19 -6.88 2.42
C VAL A 84 -8.30 -5.36 2.37
N VAL A 85 -9.23 -4.82 1.58
CA VAL A 85 -9.50 -3.37 1.51
C VAL A 85 -10.01 -2.83 2.85
N TRP A 86 -10.96 -3.51 3.49
CA TRP A 86 -11.45 -3.15 4.83
C TRP A 86 -10.32 -3.14 5.86
N MET A 87 -9.42 -4.13 5.80
CA MET A 87 -8.26 -4.12 6.66
C MET A 87 -7.33 -2.94 6.39
N GLY A 88 -7.10 -2.59 5.12
CA GLY A 88 -6.34 -1.40 4.75
C GLY A 88 -6.96 -0.11 5.30
N LEU A 89 -8.28 0.02 5.26
CA LEU A 89 -9.01 1.17 5.79
C LEU A 89 -8.85 1.29 7.31
N VAL A 90 -9.06 0.18 8.04
CA VAL A 90 -8.87 0.14 9.51
C VAL A 90 -7.43 0.47 9.89
N LEU A 91 -6.46 -0.04 9.15
CA LEU A 91 -5.03 0.22 9.39
C LEU A 91 -4.70 1.70 9.13
N ASN A 92 -5.31 2.32 8.11
CA ASN A 92 -5.16 3.75 7.85
C ASN A 92 -5.69 4.61 9.02
N LEU A 93 -6.89 4.28 9.52
CA LEU A 93 -7.45 4.90 10.73
C LEU A 93 -6.54 4.72 11.94
N TRP A 94 -5.94 3.53 12.10
CA TRP A 94 -5.01 3.23 13.18
C TRP A 94 -3.75 4.11 13.10
N VAL A 95 -3.15 4.24 11.92
CA VAL A 95 -1.99 5.13 11.72
C VAL A 95 -2.35 6.57 12.02
N LEU A 96 -3.49 7.06 11.50
CA LEU A 96 -3.96 8.43 11.77
C LEU A 96 -4.18 8.67 13.27
N PHE A 97 -4.72 7.69 14.00
CA PHE A 97 -4.89 7.77 15.44
C PHE A 97 -3.55 7.95 16.18
N PHE A 98 -2.52 7.18 15.82
CA PHE A 98 -1.18 7.34 16.42
C PHE A 98 -0.50 8.64 16.03
N VAL A 99 -0.63 9.09 14.77
CA VAL A 99 -0.12 10.39 14.33
C VAL A 99 -0.79 11.53 15.09
N TRP A 100 -2.10 11.44 15.33
CA TRP A 100 -2.85 12.41 16.12
C TRP A 100 -2.36 12.46 17.58
N ILE A 101 -2.12 11.31 18.21
CA ILE A 101 -1.53 11.25 19.56
C ILE A 101 -0.12 11.83 19.57
N ALA A 102 0.71 11.49 18.58
CA ALA A 102 2.07 11.99 18.48
C ALA A 102 2.12 13.51 18.32
N GLY A 103 1.18 14.10 17.58
CA GLY A 103 1.05 15.55 17.44
C GLY A 103 0.45 16.24 18.66
N ALA A 104 -0.33 15.53 19.49
CA ALA A 104 -0.88 16.05 20.74
C ALA A 104 0.13 16.06 21.90
N LEU A 105 1.24 15.31 21.77
CA LEU A 105 2.33 15.31 22.73
C LEU A 105 3.34 16.39 22.32
N ASP A 106 3.50 17.41 23.17
CA ASP A 106 4.54 18.42 22.97
C ASP A 106 5.93 17.75 22.97
N PRO A 107 6.84 18.17 22.08
CA PRO A 107 8.20 17.63 22.07
C PRO A 107 8.87 17.89 23.42
N PRO A 108 9.62 16.92 23.96
CA PRO A 108 10.41 17.13 25.17
C PRO A 108 11.40 18.30 24.95
N PRO A 109 11.67 19.10 26.00
CA PRO A 109 12.50 20.31 25.92
C PRO A 109 13.95 20.02 25.53
#